data_AF-A0A1I3XE25-F1
#
_entry.id   AF-A0A1I3XE25-F1
#
_cell.length_a   1.000
_cell.length_b   1.000
_cell.length_c   1.000
_cell.angle_alpha   90.00
_cell.angle_beta   90.00
_cell.angle_gamma   90.00
#
_symmetry.space_group_name_H-M   'P 1'
#
loop_
_entity.id
_entity.type
_entity.pdbx_description
1 polymer ?
#
loop_
_entity_poly.entity_id
_entity_poly.type
_entity_poly.pdbx_seq_one_letter_code
_entity_poly.pdbx_strand_id
1 'polypeptide(L)'
;MIRSFAMAAACVALTACGGSGGKPASASSTPAQKGPGLGKGYNHDPYPSTYRPYPGVPTLVTNVTILDGEGGRIDKGAVLFRDGKIVAVGQNLAADAGVTVIDGQGKYVTPGVIDIHSHLGDYPSPGVDALSDGNEATSPVTADVWAEHSVWPQDPGFSRALVNGGVTTLQILPGSANLFGGRSVVLKNVYARTMQGMKFPGAPYGLKMACGENPKRVYGSRGREPSTRMGNIAVDRQTWAKAAEYKRKWDKYEKDGGEAPGRDIAMDTLRGVLDGEIRVQNHCYRADEMANVLDMAKEFGYHVSAFHHAVEAYKIADLLKANNTCAAVWADWYGFKMESYDAVPENLAILEKEGACAMIHSDDANGIQRLNQEVAKARASAIRSGFDVSEATAWKWLAINPAIALGIADRTGSLKPGKMADVVLWNGNPFSVYTRPEMVWVDGALLYDAKDPKRRPVSDFELGQPGEGDVK
;
A
#
# COMPACT_ATOMS: atom_id res chain seq x y z
N MET A 1 -21.98 70.59 -52.23
CA MET A 1 -23.17 71.45 -52.38
C MET A 1 -24.05 70.90 -53.48
N ILE A 2 -25.31 70.61 -53.14
CA ILE A 2 -26.54 70.56 -53.96
C ILE A 2 -26.57 69.64 -55.21
N ARG A 3 -27.55 68.73 -55.21
CA ARG A 3 -28.56 68.38 -56.26
C ARG A 3 -28.76 66.86 -56.33
N SER A 4 -29.91 66.27 -56.57
CA SER A 4 -31.35 66.59 -56.45
C SER A 4 -32.11 65.36 -56.98
N PHE A 5 -33.25 65.03 -56.36
CA PHE A 5 -34.45 64.35 -56.90
C PHE A 5 -34.38 62.92 -57.49
N ALA A 6 -35.27 62.04 -57.01
CA ALA A 6 -36.44 61.57 -57.80
C ALA A 6 -37.39 60.71 -56.94
N MET A 7 -38.69 60.92 -57.17
CA MET A 7 -39.84 60.28 -56.54
C MET A 7 -40.49 59.37 -57.59
N ALA A 8 -40.91 58.15 -57.23
CA ALA A 8 -41.94 57.41 -57.97
C ALA A 8 -42.54 56.30 -57.09
N ALA A 9 -43.84 56.44 -56.81
CA ALA A 9 -44.69 55.39 -56.28
C ALA A 9 -45.47 54.75 -57.44
N ALA A 10 -45.61 53.43 -57.44
CA ALA A 10 -46.60 52.72 -58.24
C ALA A 10 -47.09 51.49 -57.48
N CYS A 11 -48.41 51.35 -57.41
CA CYS A 11 -49.15 50.33 -56.70
C CYS A 11 -49.66 49.23 -57.64
N VAL A 12 -49.69 48.00 -57.11
CA VAL A 12 -50.62 46.88 -57.33
C VAL A 12 -50.56 46.09 -58.65
N ALA A 13 -50.25 44.79 -58.54
CA ALA A 13 -51.07 43.70 -59.08
C ALA A 13 -50.77 42.38 -58.34
N LEU A 14 -51.82 41.76 -57.81
CA LEU A 14 -51.85 40.40 -57.24
C LEU A 14 -51.79 39.36 -58.36
N THR A 15 -50.96 38.32 -58.19
CA THR A 15 -51.24 36.97 -58.73
C THR A 15 -50.61 35.94 -57.82
N ALA A 16 -51.46 35.08 -57.23
CA ALA A 16 -51.07 33.93 -56.44
C ALA A 16 -50.51 32.83 -57.34
N CYS A 17 -49.38 32.24 -56.94
CA CYS A 17 -48.93 30.93 -57.39
C CYS A 17 -48.42 30.18 -56.17
N GLY A 18 -49.08 29.06 -55.86
CA GLY A 18 -48.71 28.19 -54.76
C GLY A 18 -47.34 27.57 -54.98
N GLY A 19 -46.42 27.86 -54.06
CA GLY A 19 -45.17 27.14 -53.91
C GLY A 19 -45.16 26.52 -52.52
N SER A 20 -45.14 25.19 -52.46
CA SER A 20 -44.95 24.41 -51.24
C SER A 20 -43.60 24.78 -50.60
N GLY A 21 -43.64 25.68 -49.63
CA GLY A 21 -42.50 26.07 -48.81
C GLY A 21 -42.12 24.91 -47.88
N GLY A 22 -41.15 24.10 -48.32
CA GLY A 22 -40.44 23.19 -47.44
C GLY A 22 -39.83 23.99 -46.27
N LYS A 23 -40.15 23.59 -45.04
CA LYS A 23 -39.50 24.12 -43.83
C LYS A 23 -37.98 23.97 -44.00
N PRO A 24 -37.16 24.98 -43.60
CA PRO A 24 -35.72 24.79 -43.55
C PRO A 24 -35.42 23.65 -42.59
N ALA A 25 -34.68 22.65 -43.07
CA ALA A 25 -34.21 21.53 -42.28
C ALA A 25 -33.38 22.10 -41.11
N SER A 26 -33.84 21.80 -39.89
CA SER A 26 -33.09 22.04 -38.66
C SER A 26 -31.68 21.47 -38.82
N ALA A 27 -30.69 22.29 -38.47
CA ALA A 27 -29.28 21.91 -38.46
C ALA A 27 -29.13 20.52 -37.83
N SER A 28 -28.45 19.64 -38.56
CA SER A 28 -28.15 18.27 -38.17
C SER A 28 -27.84 18.17 -36.69
N SER A 29 -28.67 17.45 -35.93
CA SER A 29 -28.28 16.91 -34.64
C SER A 29 -27.14 15.94 -34.90
N THR A 30 -25.90 16.42 -34.79
CA THR A 30 -24.75 15.54 -34.63
C THR A 30 -25.12 14.58 -33.50
N PRO A 31 -25.08 13.25 -33.72
CA PRO A 31 -25.40 12.30 -32.66
C PRO A 31 -24.56 12.65 -31.44
N ALA A 32 -25.20 12.83 -30.28
CA ALA A 32 -24.49 13.09 -29.03
C ALA A 32 -23.40 12.01 -28.91
N GLN A 33 -22.14 12.45 -28.92
CA GLN A 33 -21.00 11.56 -28.88
C GLN A 33 -21.10 10.79 -27.57
N LYS A 34 -21.31 9.46 -27.64
CA LYS A 34 -21.39 8.61 -26.45
C LYS A 34 -20.11 8.79 -25.63
N GLY A 35 -20.26 8.81 -24.31
CA GLY A 35 -19.14 8.91 -23.40
C GLY A 35 -18.14 7.75 -23.57
N PRO A 36 -16.89 7.92 -23.14
CA PRO A 36 -15.84 6.92 -23.27
C PRO A 36 -16.12 5.61 -22.49
N GLY A 37 -17.08 5.62 -21.56
CA GLY A 37 -17.37 4.55 -20.62
C GLY A 37 -16.78 4.84 -19.22
N LEU A 38 -17.44 4.35 -18.18
CA LEU A 38 -16.99 4.53 -16.79
C LEU A 38 -15.55 4.03 -16.59
N GLY A 39 -14.73 4.83 -15.92
CA GLY A 39 -13.31 4.59 -15.67
C GLY A 39 -12.42 4.70 -16.90
N LYS A 40 -12.93 5.22 -18.02
CA LYS A 40 -12.18 5.36 -19.29
C LYS A 40 -11.88 6.80 -19.67
N GLY A 41 -12.11 7.76 -18.76
CA GLY A 41 -11.82 9.17 -18.98
C GLY A 41 -10.33 9.50 -19.09
N TYR A 42 -9.48 8.75 -18.37
CA TYR A 42 -8.02 8.91 -18.37
C TYR A 42 -7.33 7.60 -17.95
N ASN A 43 -5.99 7.53 -18.04
CA ASN A 43 -5.23 6.37 -17.57
C ASN A 43 -5.09 6.40 -16.03
N HIS A 44 -5.53 5.33 -15.36
CA HIS A 44 -5.48 5.18 -13.90
C HIS A 44 -4.14 4.60 -13.38
N ASP A 45 -3.31 4.02 -14.26
CA ASP A 45 -1.95 3.53 -13.97
C ASP A 45 -0.94 4.12 -15.00
N PRO A 46 -0.57 5.40 -14.86
CA PRO A 46 0.36 6.06 -15.77
C PRO A 46 1.81 5.59 -15.65
N TYR A 47 2.17 4.94 -14.53
CA TYR A 47 3.52 4.41 -14.28
C TYR A 47 3.46 2.91 -13.95
N PRO A 48 3.08 2.07 -14.92
CA PRO A 48 2.87 0.65 -14.67
C PRO A 48 4.16 -0.04 -14.22
N SER A 49 4.01 -1.14 -13.49
CA SER A 49 5.14 -1.99 -13.13
C SER A 49 5.85 -2.53 -14.37
N THR A 50 7.18 -2.46 -14.35
CA THR A 50 8.06 -3.10 -15.34
C THR A 50 8.73 -4.35 -14.77
N TYR A 51 8.43 -4.71 -13.52
CA TYR A 51 9.01 -5.86 -12.84
C TYR A 51 8.77 -7.16 -13.62
N ARG A 52 9.84 -7.95 -13.70
CA ARG A 52 9.83 -9.34 -14.17
C ARG A 52 10.52 -10.20 -13.12
N PRO A 53 9.96 -11.37 -12.78
CA PRO A 53 10.63 -12.30 -11.88
C PRO A 53 12.06 -12.59 -12.33
N TYR A 54 12.97 -12.64 -11.36
CA TYR A 54 14.33 -13.08 -11.59
C TYR A 54 14.33 -14.56 -11.99
N PRO A 55 15.36 -15.05 -12.72
CA PRO A 55 15.47 -16.47 -13.02
C PRO A 55 15.52 -17.31 -11.74
N GLY A 56 14.53 -18.19 -11.57
CA GLY A 56 14.48 -19.18 -10.50
C GLY A 56 14.80 -20.59 -11.00
N VAL A 57 15.03 -21.50 -10.06
CA VAL A 57 15.15 -22.94 -10.33
C VAL A 57 14.10 -23.70 -9.53
N PRO A 58 13.53 -24.80 -10.06
CA PRO A 58 12.65 -25.66 -9.27
C PRO A 58 13.37 -26.10 -7.99
N THR A 59 12.76 -25.82 -6.84
CA THR A 59 13.38 -26.04 -5.53
C THR A 59 12.40 -26.72 -4.59
N LEU A 60 12.88 -27.74 -3.89
CA LEU A 60 12.19 -28.44 -2.83
C LEU A 60 12.99 -28.27 -1.53
N VAL A 61 12.41 -27.63 -0.53
CA VAL A 61 12.98 -27.55 0.82
C VAL A 61 12.31 -28.61 1.68
N THR A 62 13.05 -29.51 2.32
CA THR A 62 12.54 -30.65 3.10
C THR A 62 12.96 -30.63 4.57
N ASN A 63 12.31 -31.43 5.42
CA ASN A 63 12.64 -31.62 6.84
C ASN A 63 12.57 -30.33 7.68
N VAL A 64 11.71 -29.40 7.31
CA VAL A 64 11.56 -28.09 7.98
C VAL A 64 10.32 -28.04 8.87
N THR A 65 10.31 -27.11 9.82
CA THR A 65 9.05 -26.66 10.44
C THR A 65 8.45 -25.55 9.59
N ILE A 66 7.23 -25.73 9.09
CA ILE A 66 6.56 -24.73 8.25
C ILE A 66 5.59 -23.92 9.11
N LEU A 67 5.64 -22.60 9.00
CA LEU A 67 4.53 -21.70 9.36
C LEU A 67 3.95 -21.21 8.03
N ASP A 68 2.72 -21.60 7.69
CA ASP A 68 2.19 -21.42 6.33
C ASP A 68 1.74 -19.98 6.00
N GLY A 69 1.66 -19.10 7.01
CA GLY A 69 1.17 -17.73 6.90
C GLY A 69 -0.34 -17.56 7.04
N GLU A 70 -1.14 -18.61 6.96
CA GLU A 70 -2.60 -18.61 7.16
C GLU A 70 -3.01 -19.15 8.55
N GLY A 71 -2.04 -19.47 9.41
CA GLY A 71 -2.26 -19.96 10.78
C GLY A 71 -2.02 -21.46 10.94
N GLY A 72 -1.54 -22.14 9.90
CA GLY A 72 -1.16 -23.54 9.93
C GLY A 72 0.32 -23.75 10.25
N ARG A 73 0.61 -24.87 10.92
CA ARG A 73 1.95 -25.38 11.21
C ARG A 73 2.09 -26.79 10.65
N ILE A 74 3.23 -27.08 10.01
CA ILE A 74 3.58 -28.44 9.56
C ILE A 74 5.00 -28.77 10.05
N ASP A 75 5.12 -29.71 10.98
CA ASP A 75 6.41 -30.23 11.40
C ASP A 75 6.91 -31.30 10.41
N LYS A 76 8.23 -31.36 10.18
CA LYS A 76 8.85 -32.23 9.16
C LYS A 76 8.22 -32.04 7.77
N GLY A 77 7.89 -30.78 7.48
CA GLY A 77 7.30 -30.37 6.23
C GLY A 77 8.30 -30.26 5.09
N ALA A 78 7.74 -30.08 3.91
CA ALA A 78 8.41 -29.79 2.67
C ALA A 78 7.60 -28.78 1.85
N VAL A 79 8.31 -27.90 1.13
CA VAL A 79 7.73 -26.88 0.24
C VAL A 79 8.39 -26.99 -1.12
N LEU A 80 7.59 -27.24 -2.16
CA LEU A 80 8.01 -27.27 -3.56
C LEU A 80 7.56 -26.00 -4.26
N PHE A 81 8.48 -25.33 -4.94
CA PHE A 81 8.17 -24.20 -5.81
C PHE A 81 8.93 -24.28 -7.14
N ARG A 82 8.27 -23.82 -8.21
CA ARG A 82 8.81 -23.73 -9.58
C ARG A 82 8.07 -22.63 -10.35
N ASP A 83 8.72 -22.08 -11.37
CA ASP A 83 8.13 -21.05 -12.26
C ASP A 83 7.51 -19.86 -11.48
N GLY A 84 8.19 -19.47 -10.42
CA GLY A 84 7.81 -18.38 -9.52
C GLY A 84 6.60 -18.63 -8.62
N LYS A 85 6.11 -19.87 -8.51
CA LYS A 85 4.95 -20.22 -7.71
C LYS A 85 5.20 -21.38 -6.76
N ILE A 86 4.49 -21.36 -5.64
CA ILE A 86 4.33 -22.53 -4.77
C ILE A 86 3.53 -23.60 -5.53
N VAL A 87 4.05 -24.81 -5.58
CA VAL A 87 3.42 -25.97 -6.23
C VAL A 87 2.71 -26.82 -5.19
N ALA A 88 3.42 -27.14 -4.10
CA ALA A 88 2.94 -28.06 -3.08
C ALA A 88 3.59 -27.78 -1.74
N VAL A 89 2.83 -28.05 -0.67
CA VAL A 89 3.26 -27.95 0.74
C VAL A 89 2.71 -29.17 1.47
N GLY A 90 3.53 -29.87 2.25
CA GLY A 90 3.12 -31.09 2.95
C GLY A 90 4.29 -31.81 3.62
N GLN A 91 4.13 -33.05 4.08
CA GLN A 91 5.21 -33.79 4.79
C GLN A 91 5.97 -34.81 3.91
N ASN A 92 5.41 -35.22 2.76
CA ASN A 92 5.94 -36.31 1.93
C ASN A 92 5.97 -35.90 0.45
N LEU A 93 6.66 -34.81 0.13
CA LEU A 93 6.82 -34.36 -1.25
C LEU A 93 8.05 -35.04 -1.87
N ALA A 94 7.87 -35.69 -3.03
CA ALA A 94 8.96 -36.24 -3.80
C ALA A 94 9.60 -35.15 -4.69
N ALA A 95 10.91 -35.25 -4.90
CA ALA A 95 11.62 -34.44 -5.87
C ALA A 95 11.60 -35.13 -7.25
N ASP A 96 11.06 -34.44 -8.25
CA ASP A 96 11.25 -34.84 -9.65
C ASP A 96 12.71 -34.64 -10.08
N ALA A 97 13.12 -35.27 -11.18
CA ALA A 97 14.43 -35.00 -11.78
C ALA A 97 14.58 -33.50 -12.12
N GLY A 98 15.73 -32.92 -11.78
CA GLY A 98 16.02 -31.50 -12.04
C GLY A 98 15.53 -30.52 -10.98
N VAL A 99 14.94 -30.99 -9.88
CA VAL A 99 14.60 -30.16 -8.71
C VAL A 99 15.79 -30.06 -7.77
N THR A 100 16.18 -28.84 -7.39
CA THR A 100 17.16 -28.61 -6.33
C THR A 100 16.55 -28.98 -4.99
N VAL A 101 17.16 -29.93 -4.27
CA VAL A 101 16.67 -30.36 -2.95
C VAL A 101 17.55 -29.74 -1.86
N ILE A 102 16.91 -29.08 -0.90
CA ILE A 102 17.56 -28.44 0.24
C ILE A 102 17.04 -29.11 1.52
N ASP A 103 17.95 -29.75 2.25
CA ASP A 103 17.63 -30.27 3.58
C ASP A 103 17.66 -29.15 4.62
N GLY A 104 16.52 -28.96 5.28
CA GLY A 104 16.30 -27.94 6.29
C GLY A 104 16.09 -28.52 7.68
N GLN A 105 16.68 -29.67 8.01
CA GLN A 105 16.61 -30.24 9.36
C GLN A 105 16.92 -29.19 10.44
N GLY A 106 16.01 -29.02 11.40
CA GLY A 106 16.13 -28.06 12.50
C GLY A 106 15.79 -26.60 12.13
N LYS A 107 15.44 -26.34 10.88
CA LYS A 107 15.14 -25.01 10.33
C LYS A 107 13.64 -24.78 10.16
N TYR A 108 13.27 -23.53 9.91
CA TYR A 108 11.90 -23.12 9.67
C TYR A 108 11.73 -22.55 8.26
N VAL A 109 10.57 -22.79 7.65
CA VAL A 109 10.19 -22.19 6.38
C VAL A 109 8.89 -21.41 6.56
N THR A 110 8.87 -20.19 6.01
CA THR A 110 7.74 -19.28 6.09
C THR A 110 7.51 -18.60 4.73
N PRO A 111 6.32 -18.00 4.50
CA PRO A 111 6.22 -16.95 3.49
C PRO A 111 7.19 -15.81 3.81
N GLY A 112 7.57 -15.06 2.80
CA GLY A 112 8.30 -13.81 2.95
C GLY A 112 7.56 -12.82 3.85
N VAL A 113 8.35 -12.04 4.60
CA VAL A 113 7.82 -11.00 5.49
C VAL A 113 7.30 -9.84 4.65
N ILE A 114 6.15 -9.29 5.04
CA ILE A 114 5.53 -8.13 4.39
C ILE A 114 5.45 -6.97 5.39
N ASP A 115 6.14 -5.87 5.07
CA ASP A 115 6.03 -4.64 5.84
C ASP A 115 5.00 -3.69 5.20
N ILE A 116 3.93 -3.38 5.92
CA ILE A 116 2.86 -2.50 5.44
C ILE A 116 3.16 -1.01 5.64
N HIS A 117 4.16 -0.65 6.45
CA HIS A 117 4.52 0.74 6.73
C HIS A 117 6.03 0.94 6.69
N SER A 118 6.52 1.41 5.56
CA SER A 118 7.93 1.71 5.40
C SER A 118 8.14 3.04 4.69
N HIS A 119 9.21 3.71 5.06
CA HIS A 119 9.70 4.90 4.38
C HIS A 119 11.04 4.66 3.67
N LEU A 120 11.43 3.41 3.46
CA LEU A 120 12.64 3.10 2.67
C LEU A 120 12.54 3.68 1.27
N GLY A 121 13.66 4.13 0.72
CA GLY A 121 13.73 4.85 -0.55
C GLY A 121 13.30 6.32 -0.48
N ASP A 122 12.26 6.66 0.30
CA ASP A 122 11.79 8.04 0.54
C ASP A 122 12.58 8.74 1.66
N TYR A 123 13.09 7.96 2.61
CA TYR A 123 14.05 8.32 3.65
C TYR A 123 15.21 7.31 3.63
N PRO A 124 16.07 7.35 2.61
CA PRO A 124 17.09 6.33 2.39
C PRO A 124 18.24 6.40 3.40
N SER A 125 18.99 5.29 3.48
CA SER A 125 20.20 5.19 4.30
C SER A 125 21.47 5.51 3.49
N PRO A 126 22.45 6.25 4.04
CA PRO A 126 22.41 6.98 5.30
C PRO A 126 21.48 8.20 5.20
N GLY A 127 20.79 8.50 6.29
CA GLY A 127 19.86 9.62 6.34
C GLY A 127 20.61 10.95 6.40
N VAL A 128 20.35 11.82 5.42
CA VAL A 128 20.79 13.23 5.41
C VAL A 128 19.62 14.11 4.97
N ASP A 129 19.66 15.40 5.35
CA ASP A 129 18.54 16.33 5.10
C ASP A 129 18.13 16.40 3.62
N ALA A 130 19.09 16.27 2.70
CA ALA A 130 18.85 16.30 1.25
C ALA A 130 18.05 15.10 0.72
N LEU A 131 17.87 14.05 1.53
CA LEU A 131 17.14 12.83 1.19
C LEU A 131 15.83 12.72 1.97
N SER A 132 15.33 13.83 2.52
CA SER A 132 14.12 13.89 3.33
C SER A 132 12.83 14.03 2.50
N ASP A 133 12.55 13.07 1.60
CA ASP A 133 11.45 13.17 0.63
C ASP A 133 10.12 12.54 1.09
N GLY A 134 10.08 11.93 2.28
CA GLY A 134 8.88 11.24 2.77
C GLY A 134 7.71 12.12 3.24
N ASN A 135 7.83 13.46 3.31
CA ASN A 135 6.70 14.34 3.66
C ASN A 135 6.71 15.64 2.82
N GLU A 136 5.75 15.78 1.89
CA GLU A 136 5.50 17.03 1.18
C GLU A 136 4.70 18.01 2.07
N ALA A 137 5.32 18.48 3.14
CA ALA A 137 4.65 19.24 4.20
C ALA A 137 4.29 20.68 3.81
N THR A 138 4.07 21.00 2.53
CA THR A 138 3.76 22.35 2.04
C THR A 138 2.26 22.64 1.96
N SER A 139 1.40 21.61 2.01
CA SER A 139 -0.06 21.69 2.07
C SER A 139 -0.63 20.54 2.90
N PRO A 140 -1.72 20.72 3.69
CA PRO A 140 -2.37 19.62 4.41
C PRO A 140 -3.02 18.60 3.50
N VAL A 141 -3.30 18.97 2.24
CA VAL A 141 -3.87 18.11 1.21
C VAL A 141 -2.91 18.09 0.03
N THR A 142 -2.24 16.96 -0.16
CA THR A 142 -1.29 16.68 -1.27
C THR A 142 -1.62 15.33 -1.92
N ALA A 143 -2.89 15.06 -2.18
CA ALA A 143 -3.33 13.79 -2.79
C ALA A 143 -2.81 13.59 -4.24
N ASP A 144 -2.21 14.63 -4.83
CA ASP A 144 -1.53 14.66 -6.12
C ASP A 144 -0.11 14.11 -6.10
N VAL A 145 0.59 14.09 -4.94
CA VAL A 145 1.97 13.57 -4.84
C VAL A 145 1.99 12.08 -4.52
N TRP A 146 2.99 11.37 -5.04
CA TRP A 146 3.07 9.91 -4.98
C TRP A 146 4.45 9.53 -4.44
N ALA A 147 4.51 8.72 -3.38
CA ALA A 147 5.76 8.23 -2.80
C ALA A 147 6.65 7.55 -3.86
N GLU A 148 6.04 6.87 -4.83
CA GLU A 148 6.75 6.16 -5.89
C GLU A 148 7.69 7.04 -6.74
N HIS A 149 7.50 8.36 -6.74
CA HIS A 149 8.37 9.30 -7.43
C HIS A 149 9.63 9.69 -6.63
N SER A 150 9.66 9.40 -5.33
CA SER A 150 10.76 9.69 -4.42
C SER A 150 11.56 8.43 -4.05
N VAL A 151 10.97 7.24 -4.20
CA VAL A 151 11.65 5.97 -3.94
C VAL A 151 12.97 5.90 -4.69
N TRP A 152 14.08 5.96 -3.96
CA TRP A 152 15.41 5.70 -4.50
C TRP A 152 15.72 4.19 -4.46
N PRO A 153 15.75 3.49 -5.62
CA PRO A 153 15.86 2.01 -5.64
C PRO A 153 17.18 1.45 -5.14
N GLN A 154 18.22 2.29 -5.01
CA GLN A 154 19.56 1.89 -4.56
C GLN A 154 19.77 2.08 -3.05
N ASP A 155 18.74 2.49 -2.32
CA ASP A 155 18.78 2.57 -0.85
C ASP A 155 19.23 1.22 -0.26
N PRO A 156 20.37 1.17 0.47
CA PRO A 156 20.84 -0.03 1.17
C PRO A 156 19.83 -0.58 2.18
N GLY A 157 18.86 0.21 2.63
CA GLY A 157 17.76 -0.24 3.48
C GLY A 157 16.99 -1.43 2.89
N PHE A 158 16.78 -1.48 1.57
CA PHE A 158 16.08 -2.57 0.90
C PHE A 158 16.82 -3.91 1.03
N SER A 159 18.13 -3.90 0.76
CA SER A 159 18.95 -5.12 0.90
C SER A 159 19.01 -5.56 2.36
N ARG A 160 19.22 -4.64 3.30
CA ARG A 160 19.22 -4.95 4.73
C ARG A 160 17.89 -5.55 5.20
N ALA A 161 16.76 -5.01 4.77
CA ALA A 161 15.44 -5.57 5.05
C ALA A 161 15.28 -7.01 4.51
N LEU A 162 15.77 -7.28 3.30
CA LEU A 162 15.77 -8.61 2.69
C LEU A 162 16.64 -9.59 3.50
N VAL A 163 17.91 -9.26 3.76
CA VAL A 163 18.88 -10.20 4.34
C VAL A 163 18.68 -10.43 5.84
N ASN A 164 18.27 -9.39 6.58
CA ASN A 164 18.16 -9.46 8.03
C ASN A 164 16.75 -9.83 8.47
N GLY A 165 15.73 -9.33 7.76
CA GLY A 165 14.32 -9.48 8.11
C GLY A 165 13.55 -10.48 7.26
N GLY A 166 14.10 -10.97 6.15
CA GLY A 166 13.36 -11.82 5.21
C GLY A 166 12.21 -11.09 4.52
N VAL A 167 12.29 -9.75 4.42
CA VAL A 167 11.25 -8.90 3.82
C VAL A 167 11.27 -9.03 2.31
N THR A 168 10.19 -9.56 1.72
CA THR A 168 10.07 -9.78 0.27
C THR A 168 9.08 -8.82 -0.38
N THR A 169 8.23 -8.16 0.41
CA THR A 169 7.24 -7.18 -0.06
C THR A 169 7.12 -6.08 0.97
N LEU A 170 6.95 -4.85 0.51
CA LEU A 170 6.74 -3.72 1.39
C LEU A 170 5.92 -2.63 0.71
N GLN A 171 5.17 -1.88 1.50
CA GLN A 171 4.52 -0.66 1.04
C GLN A 171 5.37 0.54 1.43
N ILE A 172 5.73 1.35 0.44
CA ILE A 172 6.32 2.67 0.65
C ILE A 172 5.20 3.71 0.58
N LEU A 173 5.12 4.55 1.61
CA LEU A 173 4.06 5.54 1.76
C LEU A 173 4.64 6.86 2.31
N PRO A 174 4.01 8.02 2.02
CA PRO A 174 4.36 9.26 2.69
C PRO A 174 4.26 9.16 4.21
N GLY A 175 4.85 10.09 4.94
CA GLY A 175 4.75 10.20 6.39
C GLY A 175 3.38 10.66 6.88
N SER A 176 3.35 11.34 8.00
CA SER A 176 2.10 11.75 8.69
C SER A 176 2.00 13.25 8.95
N ALA A 177 2.80 14.06 8.24
CA ALA A 177 2.71 15.50 8.33
C ALA A 177 1.37 16.03 7.79
N ASN A 178 0.81 15.40 6.76
CA ASN A 178 -0.34 15.91 6.00
C ASN A 178 -1.59 15.09 6.32
N LEU A 179 -2.78 15.72 6.22
CA LEU A 179 -4.05 15.00 6.31
C LEU A 179 -4.24 14.03 5.13
N PHE A 180 -3.87 14.48 3.93
CA PHE A 180 -3.72 13.64 2.73
C PHE A 180 -2.29 13.73 2.27
N GLY A 181 -1.47 12.72 2.59
CA GLY A 181 -0.04 12.70 2.32
C GLY A 181 0.34 12.36 0.89
N GLY A 182 -0.54 11.68 0.16
CA GLY A 182 -0.29 11.26 -1.22
C GLY A 182 -0.40 9.75 -1.42
N ARG A 183 -0.14 9.28 -2.64
CA ARG A 183 -0.24 7.85 -2.98
C ARG A 183 0.92 7.04 -2.41
N SER A 184 0.63 5.86 -1.89
CA SER A 184 1.61 4.82 -1.54
C SER A 184 1.74 3.80 -2.67
N VAL A 185 2.87 3.09 -2.71
CA VAL A 185 3.16 2.04 -3.69
C VAL A 185 3.60 0.76 -2.99
N VAL A 186 3.15 -0.39 -3.49
CA VAL A 186 3.63 -1.70 -3.03
C VAL A 186 4.77 -2.15 -3.92
N LEU A 187 5.89 -2.54 -3.33
CA LEU A 187 7.10 -2.99 -3.99
C LEU A 187 7.37 -4.47 -3.66
N LYS A 188 7.88 -5.22 -4.65
CA LYS A 188 8.65 -6.44 -4.42
C LYS A 188 10.05 -6.00 -3.97
N ASN A 189 10.55 -6.58 -2.89
CA ASN A 189 11.89 -6.27 -2.39
C ASN A 189 12.96 -6.99 -3.23
N VAL A 190 13.28 -6.40 -4.38
CA VAL A 190 14.22 -6.93 -5.37
C VAL A 190 15.15 -5.82 -5.82
N TYR A 191 16.28 -6.20 -6.42
CA TYR A 191 17.16 -5.21 -7.04
C TYR A 191 16.52 -4.65 -8.30
N ALA A 192 16.60 -3.35 -8.51
CA ALA A 192 16.22 -2.73 -9.78
C ALA A 192 16.93 -1.39 -9.93
N ARG A 193 17.03 -0.91 -11.18
CA ARG A 193 17.52 0.45 -11.46
C ARG A 193 16.43 1.51 -11.38
N THR A 194 15.17 1.10 -11.30
CA THR A 194 13.99 1.98 -11.35
C THR A 194 12.96 1.49 -10.36
N MET A 195 12.19 2.39 -9.77
CA MET A 195 11.08 2.05 -8.87
C MET A 195 10.06 1.13 -9.57
N GLN A 196 9.72 1.38 -10.84
CA GLN A 196 8.79 0.54 -11.60
C GLN A 196 9.29 -0.91 -11.74
N GLY A 197 10.61 -1.11 -11.72
CA GLY A 197 11.24 -2.43 -11.71
C GLY A 197 11.11 -3.16 -10.38
N MET A 198 10.78 -2.45 -9.29
CA MET A 198 10.43 -3.01 -7.98
C MET A 198 8.91 -3.07 -7.78
N LYS A 199 8.13 -2.20 -8.44
CA LYS A 199 6.68 -2.08 -8.25
C LYS A 199 5.97 -3.41 -8.39
N PHE A 200 5.21 -3.80 -7.37
CA PHE A 200 4.47 -5.06 -7.34
C PHE A 200 3.42 -5.04 -8.48
N PRO A 201 3.52 -5.94 -9.48
CA PRO A 201 2.70 -5.83 -10.68
C PRO A 201 1.22 -5.90 -10.33
N GLY A 202 0.40 -4.90 -10.66
CA GLY A 202 -1.05 -4.92 -10.39
C GLY A 202 -1.46 -4.90 -8.92
N ALA A 203 -0.57 -4.55 -7.99
CA ALA A 203 -1.02 -4.16 -6.64
C ALA A 203 -1.78 -2.82 -6.73
N PRO A 204 -2.88 -2.65 -5.98
CA PRO A 204 -3.54 -1.35 -5.85
C PRO A 204 -2.58 -0.29 -5.31
N TYR A 205 -2.74 0.95 -5.76
CA TYR A 205 -2.18 2.09 -5.03
C TYR A 205 -2.86 2.20 -3.66
N GLY A 206 -2.15 2.77 -2.69
CA GLY A 206 -2.79 3.27 -1.48
C GLY A 206 -2.83 4.79 -1.45
N LEU A 207 -3.59 5.35 -0.52
CA LEU A 207 -3.59 6.77 -0.17
C LEU A 207 -3.21 6.89 1.30
N LYS A 208 -2.08 7.55 1.59
CA LYS A 208 -1.71 7.88 2.96
C LYS A 208 -2.54 9.06 3.44
N MET A 209 -3.24 8.85 4.54
CA MET A 209 -3.90 9.91 5.32
C MET A 209 -3.37 9.94 6.75
N ALA A 210 -3.61 11.02 7.50
CA ALA A 210 -3.24 11.10 8.91
C ALA A 210 -4.28 11.84 9.76
N CYS A 211 -4.56 11.30 10.95
CA CYS A 211 -5.34 11.95 12.01
C CYS A 211 -4.37 12.47 13.11
N GLY A 212 -4.89 13.03 14.21
CA GLY A 212 -4.08 13.20 15.42
C GLY A 212 -3.22 14.45 15.48
N GLU A 213 -2.17 14.38 16.31
CA GLU A 213 -1.28 15.47 16.67
C GLU A 213 -0.37 15.90 15.53
N ASN A 214 0.03 14.97 14.67
CA ASN A 214 1.04 15.25 13.64
C ASN A 214 0.56 16.35 12.66
N PRO A 215 -0.59 16.22 11.96
CA PRO A 215 -1.04 17.27 11.05
C PRO A 215 -1.29 18.60 11.76
N LYS A 216 -2.02 18.58 12.89
CA LYS A 216 -2.34 19.81 13.63
C LYS A 216 -1.09 20.54 14.16
N ARG A 217 -0.02 19.81 14.49
CA ARG A 217 1.26 20.38 14.94
C ARG A 217 2.02 20.98 13.77
N VAL A 218 2.08 20.29 12.64
CA VAL A 218 2.82 20.75 11.46
C VAL A 218 2.22 22.04 10.91
N TYR A 219 0.91 22.11 10.67
CA TYR A 219 0.30 23.31 10.09
C TYR A 219 -0.02 24.37 11.13
N GLY A 220 -0.43 23.97 12.33
CA GLY A 220 -0.66 24.90 13.43
C GLY A 220 0.58 25.72 13.78
N SER A 221 1.77 25.12 13.77
CA SER A 221 3.04 25.86 13.99
C SER A 221 3.37 26.87 12.89
N ARG A 222 2.73 26.76 11.72
CA ARG A 222 2.86 27.67 10.58
C ARG A 222 1.71 28.67 10.47
N GLY A 223 0.84 28.75 11.49
CA GLY A 223 -0.35 29.59 11.46
C GLY A 223 -1.36 29.19 10.38
N ARG A 224 -1.36 27.92 9.95
CA ARG A 224 -2.21 27.39 8.89
C ARG A 224 -3.15 26.30 9.44
N GLU A 225 -4.34 26.20 8.86
CA GLU A 225 -5.24 25.08 9.13
C GLU A 225 -4.66 23.75 8.60
N PRO A 226 -4.75 22.63 9.35
CA PRO A 226 -5.36 22.48 10.68
C PRO A 226 -4.41 22.81 11.84
N SER A 227 -4.97 23.33 12.94
CA SER A 227 -4.29 23.52 14.24
C SER A 227 -4.96 22.78 15.40
N THR A 228 -6.07 22.09 15.13
CA THR A 228 -6.85 21.31 16.10
C THR A 228 -7.33 19.99 15.48
N ARG A 229 -7.74 19.02 16.31
CA ARG A 229 -8.34 17.77 15.82
C ARG A 229 -9.67 18.02 15.08
N MET A 230 -10.44 19.02 15.51
CA MET A 230 -11.64 19.45 14.80
C MET A 230 -11.29 20.03 13.43
N GLY A 231 -10.20 20.80 13.33
CA GLY A 231 -9.66 21.30 12.07
C GLY A 231 -9.23 20.18 11.13
N ASN A 232 -8.59 19.12 11.67
CA ASN A 232 -8.25 17.92 10.87
C ASN A 232 -9.51 17.37 10.18
N ILE A 233 -10.54 17.04 10.96
CA ILE A 233 -11.80 16.49 10.45
C ILE A 233 -12.52 17.46 9.51
N ALA A 234 -12.51 18.77 9.80
CA ALA A 234 -13.15 19.76 8.94
C ALA A 234 -12.52 19.80 7.54
N VAL A 235 -11.18 19.82 7.46
CA VAL A 235 -10.45 19.82 6.19
C VAL A 235 -10.65 18.49 5.45
N ASP A 236 -10.64 17.36 6.16
CA ASP A 236 -10.91 16.04 5.56
C ASP A 236 -12.29 15.97 4.92
N ARG A 237 -13.34 16.32 5.68
CA ARG A 237 -14.72 16.29 5.20
C ARG A 237 -14.94 17.23 4.02
N GLN A 238 -14.38 18.43 4.05
CA GLN A 238 -14.45 19.36 2.92
C GLN A 238 -13.76 18.81 1.67
N THR A 239 -12.63 18.14 1.84
CA THR A 239 -11.87 17.54 0.74
C THR A 239 -12.61 16.37 0.11
N TRP A 240 -13.21 15.49 0.92
CA TRP A 240 -14.06 14.40 0.42
C TRP A 240 -15.34 14.90 -0.25
N ALA A 241 -15.95 15.98 0.24
CA ALA A 241 -17.11 16.59 -0.42
C ALA A 241 -16.77 17.07 -1.84
N LYS A 242 -15.58 17.68 -2.02
CA LYS A 242 -15.07 18.08 -3.35
C LYS A 242 -14.81 16.85 -4.24
N ALA A 243 -14.20 15.80 -3.70
CA ALA A 243 -13.95 14.56 -4.43
C ALA A 243 -15.26 13.89 -4.91
N ALA A 244 -16.28 13.85 -4.06
CA ALA A 244 -17.59 13.32 -4.43
C ALA A 244 -18.26 14.13 -5.55
N GLU A 245 -18.13 15.46 -5.54
CA GLU A 245 -18.60 16.31 -6.64
C GLU A 245 -17.81 16.07 -7.93
N TYR A 246 -16.49 15.99 -7.84
CA TYR A 246 -15.61 15.69 -8.97
C TYR A 246 -15.97 14.36 -9.61
N LYS A 247 -16.13 13.30 -8.80
CA LYS A 247 -16.58 11.98 -9.25
C LYS A 247 -17.91 12.05 -10.01
N ARG A 248 -18.92 12.74 -9.47
CA ARG A 248 -20.22 12.89 -10.16
C ARG A 248 -20.10 13.54 -11.54
N LYS A 249 -19.24 14.55 -11.69
CA LYS A 249 -19.01 15.22 -12.98
C LYS A 249 -18.36 14.26 -13.98
N TRP A 250 -17.33 13.53 -13.55
CA TRP A 250 -16.63 12.57 -14.40
C TRP A 250 -17.49 11.37 -14.77
N ASP A 251 -18.20 10.76 -13.81
CA ASP A 251 -19.08 9.62 -14.08
C ASP A 251 -20.18 10.00 -15.08
N LYS A 252 -20.73 11.22 -14.98
CA LYS A 252 -21.70 11.74 -15.95
C LYS A 252 -21.09 11.85 -17.34
N TYR A 253 -19.93 12.48 -17.48
CA TYR A 253 -19.24 12.60 -18.77
C TYR A 253 -18.88 11.23 -19.36
N GLU A 254 -18.35 10.33 -18.54
CA GLU A 254 -17.93 8.99 -18.98
C GLU A 254 -19.11 8.14 -19.44
N LYS A 255 -20.29 8.30 -18.82
CA LYS A 255 -21.51 7.60 -19.20
C LYS A 255 -22.21 8.22 -20.40
N ASP A 256 -22.44 9.53 -20.35
CA ASP A 256 -23.37 10.23 -21.25
C ASP A 256 -22.64 10.94 -22.41
N GLY A 257 -21.34 11.23 -22.26
CA GLY A 257 -20.54 12.03 -23.18
C GLY A 257 -20.73 13.53 -23.00
N GLY A 258 -20.28 14.32 -23.99
CA GLY A 258 -20.28 15.78 -23.94
C GLY A 258 -18.90 16.37 -23.67
N GLU A 259 -18.84 17.56 -23.07
CA GLU A 259 -17.59 18.21 -22.71
C GLU A 259 -16.98 17.54 -21.47
N ALA A 260 -15.70 17.16 -21.58
CA ALA A 260 -14.97 16.55 -20.47
C ALA A 260 -14.79 17.56 -19.32
N PRO A 261 -15.06 17.17 -18.06
CA PRO A 261 -14.74 18.02 -16.92
C PRO A 261 -13.25 18.36 -16.88
N GLY A 262 -12.91 19.52 -16.31
CA GLY A 262 -11.52 19.86 -16.01
C GLY A 262 -10.89 18.80 -15.11
N ARG A 263 -9.69 18.35 -15.49
CA ARG A 263 -8.95 17.32 -14.75
C ARG A 263 -8.16 17.91 -13.60
N ASP A 264 -8.27 17.31 -12.42
CA ASP A 264 -7.53 17.63 -11.20
C ASP A 264 -6.88 16.36 -10.67
N ILE A 265 -5.55 16.31 -10.63
CA ILE A 265 -4.78 15.10 -10.30
C ILE A 265 -4.97 14.69 -8.83
N ALA A 266 -5.15 15.64 -7.92
CA ALA A 266 -5.45 15.33 -6.52
C ALA A 266 -6.83 14.68 -6.44
N MET A 267 -7.82 15.21 -7.16
CA MET A 267 -9.17 14.64 -7.19
C MET A 267 -9.25 13.32 -7.95
N ASP A 268 -8.38 13.06 -8.94
CA ASP A 268 -8.26 11.74 -9.58
C ASP A 268 -7.88 10.67 -8.55
N THR A 269 -6.97 10.97 -7.62
CA THR A 269 -6.63 10.06 -6.51
C THR A 269 -7.82 9.81 -5.60
N LEU A 270 -8.52 10.86 -5.18
CA LEU A 270 -9.65 10.71 -4.27
C LEU A 270 -10.85 10.03 -4.95
N ARG A 271 -11.07 10.28 -6.23
CA ARG A 271 -12.03 9.54 -7.04
C ARG A 271 -11.67 8.05 -7.09
N GLY A 272 -10.41 7.70 -7.33
CA GLY A 272 -9.93 6.32 -7.30
C GLY A 272 -10.18 5.63 -5.94
N VAL A 273 -10.12 6.38 -4.83
CA VAL A 273 -10.52 5.86 -3.51
C VAL A 273 -12.04 5.61 -3.44
N LEU A 274 -12.86 6.55 -3.92
CA LEU A 274 -14.32 6.40 -3.94
C LEU A 274 -14.78 5.27 -4.88
N ASP A 275 -13.98 4.93 -5.89
CA ASP A 275 -14.20 3.79 -6.80
C ASP A 275 -13.67 2.46 -6.24
N GLY A 276 -12.96 2.48 -5.11
CA GLY A 276 -12.37 1.29 -4.49
C GLY A 276 -11.08 0.80 -5.17
N GLU A 277 -10.54 1.56 -6.12
CA GLU A 277 -9.30 1.26 -6.84
C GLU A 277 -8.05 1.60 -6.02
N ILE A 278 -8.15 2.59 -5.14
CA ILE A 278 -7.08 3.06 -4.25
C ILE A 278 -7.45 2.79 -2.79
N ARG A 279 -6.53 2.18 -2.04
CA ARG A 279 -6.75 1.72 -0.66
C ARG A 279 -6.34 2.78 0.37
N VAL A 280 -7.22 3.19 1.26
CA VAL A 280 -6.86 4.19 2.30
C VAL A 280 -5.99 3.56 3.39
N GLN A 281 -4.84 4.17 3.64
CA GLN A 281 -3.85 3.83 4.65
C GLN A 281 -3.74 5.01 5.62
N ASN A 282 -4.39 4.92 6.79
CA ASN A 282 -4.57 6.10 7.65
C ASN A 282 -3.73 6.03 8.93
N HIS A 283 -2.72 6.90 9.06
CA HIS A 283 -2.01 7.12 10.32
C HIS A 283 -2.98 7.62 11.40
N CYS A 284 -3.11 6.88 12.50
CA CYS A 284 -3.94 7.30 13.62
C CYS A 284 -3.56 6.54 14.89
N TYR A 285 -3.56 7.20 16.05
CA TYR A 285 -3.20 6.54 17.31
C TYR A 285 -4.43 6.21 18.16
N ARG A 286 -5.28 7.22 18.39
CA ARG A 286 -6.36 7.14 19.37
C ARG A 286 -7.63 6.52 18.81
N ALA A 287 -8.35 5.82 19.68
CA ALA A 287 -9.57 5.10 19.36
C ALA A 287 -10.69 6.04 18.91
N ASP A 288 -10.86 7.18 19.57
CA ASP A 288 -11.90 8.16 19.22
C ASP A 288 -11.65 8.82 17.85
N GLU A 289 -10.40 9.07 17.50
CA GLU A 289 -10.04 9.61 16.19
C GLU A 289 -10.24 8.58 15.07
N MET A 290 -9.87 7.32 15.30
CA MET A 290 -10.16 6.23 14.37
C MET A 290 -11.68 6.06 14.15
N ALA A 291 -12.48 6.12 15.22
CA ALA A 291 -13.94 6.06 15.11
C ALA A 291 -14.52 7.21 14.26
N ASN A 292 -14.04 8.44 14.45
CA ASN A 292 -14.45 9.58 13.62
C ASN A 292 -14.09 9.38 12.14
N VAL A 293 -12.91 8.84 11.84
CA VAL A 293 -12.49 8.55 10.45
C VAL A 293 -13.36 7.45 9.84
N LEU A 294 -13.75 6.42 10.61
CA LEU A 294 -14.68 5.38 10.15
C LEU A 294 -16.07 5.94 9.85
N ASP A 295 -16.60 6.85 10.67
CA ASP A 295 -17.89 7.48 10.40
C ASP A 295 -17.85 8.43 9.19
N MET A 296 -16.74 9.16 9.01
CA MET A 296 -16.50 9.94 7.79
C MET A 296 -16.41 9.04 6.55
N ALA A 297 -15.80 7.86 6.67
CA ALA A 297 -15.75 6.87 5.59
C ALA A 297 -17.15 6.44 5.15
N LYS A 298 -18.06 6.23 6.10
CA LYS A 298 -19.49 5.94 5.82
C LYS A 298 -20.21 7.12 5.18
N GLU A 299 -19.94 8.36 5.62
CA GLU A 299 -20.54 9.58 5.05
C GLU A 299 -20.25 9.72 3.56
N PHE A 300 -19.00 9.51 3.15
CA PHE A 300 -18.57 9.73 1.77
C PHE A 300 -18.49 8.46 0.91
N GLY A 301 -18.62 7.28 1.52
CA GLY A 301 -18.63 6.00 0.82
C GLY A 301 -17.26 5.48 0.42
N TYR A 302 -16.21 5.78 1.19
CA TYR A 302 -14.89 5.13 1.03
C TYR A 302 -14.65 4.09 2.13
N HIS A 303 -13.59 3.29 1.98
CA HIS A 303 -13.20 2.27 2.95
C HIS A 303 -11.76 2.47 3.43
N VAL A 304 -11.57 2.49 4.75
CA VAL A 304 -10.23 2.48 5.37
C VAL A 304 -9.70 1.06 5.37
N SER A 305 -8.62 0.81 4.63
CA SER A 305 -8.02 -0.53 4.55
C SER A 305 -7.22 -0.86 5.82
N ALA A 306 -6.40 0.08 6.29
CA ALA A 306 -5.74 -0.07 7.59
C ALA A 306 -5.54 1.27 8.31
N PHE A 307 -5.67 1.25 9.63
CA PHE A 307 -5.10 2.27 10.50
C PHE A 307 -3.66 1.92 10.85
N HIS A 308 -2.77 2.90 10.74
CA HIS A 308 -1.35 2.74 11.01
C HIS A 308 -0.98 3.32 12.37
N HIS A 309 -0.06 2.63 13.04
CA HIS A 309 0.28 2.74 14.47
C HIS A 309 -0.84 2.28 15.39
N ALA A 310 -2.05 2.81 15.22
CA ALA A 310 -3.31 2.33 15.81
C ALA A 310 -3.15 1.90 17.29
N VAL A 311 -2.48 2.75 18.06
CA VAL A 311 -2.02 2.46 19.42
C VAL A 311 -3.16 2.05 20.34
N GLU A 312 -4.34 2.65 20.17
CA GLU A 312 -5.54 2.33 20.95
C GLU A 312 -6.53 1.42 20.21
N ALA A 313 -6.12 0.74 19.15
CA ALA A 313 -7.01 -0.14 18.36
C ALA A 313 -7.67 -1.23 19.21
N TYR A 314 -6.99 -1.72 20.24
CA TYR A 314 -7.53 -2.68 21.21
C TYR A 314 -8.83 -2.21 21.88
N LYS A 315 -9.10 -0.90 21.95
CA LYS A 315 -10.33 -0.35 22.54
C LYS A 315 -11.53 -0.39 21.59
N ILE A 316 -11.31 -0.59 20.30
CA ILE A 316 -12.32 -0.50 19.23
C ILE A 316 -12.23 -1.66 18.24
N ALA A 317 -11.76 -2.82 18.70
CA ALA A 317 -11.57 -4.01 17.86
C ALA A 317 -12.88 -4.45 17.16
N ASP A 318 -14.01 -4.28 17.85
CA ASP A 318 -15.36 -4.50 17.33
C ASP A 318 -15.70 -3.57 16.16
N LEU A 319 -15.38 -2.28 16.27
CA LEU A 319 -15.58 -1.31 15.19
C LEU A 319 -14.70 -1.65 13.99
N LEU A 320 -13.43 -1.99 14.21
CA LEU A 320 -12.51 -2.37 13.14
C LEU A 320 -13.02 -3.60 12.37
N LYS A 321 -13.44 -4.64 13.10
CA LYS A 321 -14.04 -5.85 12.53
C LYS A 321 -15.32 -5.54 11.76
N ALA A 322 -16.23 -4.75 12.32
CA ALA A 322 -17.50 -4.40 11.68
C ALA A 322 -17.31 -3.63 10.37
N ASN A 323 -16.21 -2.88 10.23
CA ASN A 323 -15.89 -2.11 9.02
C ASN A 323 -14.91 -2.83 8.08
N ASN A 324 -14.47 -4.06 8.41
CA ASN A 324 -13.41 -4.79 7.70
C ASN A 324 -12.09 -4.02 7.58
N THR A 325 -11.76 -3.20 8.58
CA THR A 325 -10.55 -2.38 8.62
C THR A 325 -9.48 -3.06 9.46
N CYS A 326 -8.24 -3.09 8.95
CA CYS A 326 -7.11 -3.65 9.67
C CYS A 326 -6.44 -2.61 10.60
N ALA A 327 -5.66 -3.09 11.58
CA ALA A 327 -4.79 -2.26 12.41
C ALA A 327 -3.32 -2.70 12.28
N ALA A 328 -2.45 -1.81 11.81
CA ALA A 328 -1.01 -1.98 11.83
C ALA A 328 -0.45 -1.30 13.08
N VAL A 329 0.13 -2.06 14.01
CA VAL A 329 0.60 -1.57 15.31
C VAL A 329 2.08 -1.85 15.54
N TRP A 330 2.66 -1.22 16.54
CA TRP A 330 3.96 -1.64 17.09
C TRP A 330 3.77 -2.63 18.24
N ALA A 331 4.82 -3.40 18.55
CA ALA A 331 4.81 -4.30 19.69
C ALA A 331 4.95 -3.53 21.02
N ASP A 332 5.83 -2.52 21.06
CA ASP A 332 6.17 -1.80 22.29
C ASP A 332 6.72 -0.37 22.09
N TRP A 333 6.62 0.21 20.87
CA TRP A 333 7.06 1.59 20.64
C TRP A 333 5.94 2.60 20.90
N TYR A 334 5.94 3.20 22.09
CA TYR A 334 4.90 4.12 22.54
C TYR A 334 5.40 5.12 23.61
N GLY A 335 4.55 6.04 24.07
CA GLY A 335 4.87 6.99 25.15
C GLY A 335 5.72 8.20 24.74
N PHE A 336 6.07 8.33 23.47
CA PHE A 336 6.87 9.45 22.94
C PHE A 336 6.06 10.72 22.63
N LYS A 337 4.72 10.64 22.71
CA LYS A 337 3.78 11.78 22.69
C LYS A 337 2.45 11.37 23.34
N MET A 338 1.58 12.34 23.59
CA MET A 338 0.33 12.10 24.34
C MET A 338 -0.61 11.11 23.64
N GLU A 339 -0.79 11.23 22.33
CA GLU A 339 -1.64 10.29 21.59
C GLU A 339 -1.07 8.87 21.47
N SER A 340 0.23 8.68 21.68
CA SER A 340 0.85 7.35 21.73
C SER A 340 1.02 6.84 23.16
N TYR A 341 0.44 7.48 24.17
CA TYR A 341 0.74 7.15 25.56
C TYR A 341 0.04 5.88 26.05
N ASP A 342 -1.21 5.64 25.64
CA ASP A 342 -2.06 4.57 26.17
C ASP A 342 -1.98 3.26 25.36
N ALA A 343 -0.76 2.91 24.94
CA ALA A 343 -0.50 1.63 24.28
C ALA A 343 -0.40 0.49 25.29
N VAL A 344 -0.79 -0.71 24.86
CA VAL A 344 -0.58 -1.95 25.62
C VAL A 344 0.17 -2.96 24.74
N PRO A 345 1.16 -3.70 25.30
CA PRO A 345 1.86 -4.74 24.55
C PRO A 345 0.96 -5.88 24.01
N GLU A 346 -0.24 -6.03 24.57
CA GLU A 346 -1.25 -7.02 24.19
C GLU A 346 -2.12 -6.61 23.00
N ASN A 347 -1.91 -5.43 22.39
CA ASN A 347 -2.81 -4.87 21.38
C ASN A 347 -3.13 -5.86 20.24
N LEU A 348 -2.10 -6.48 19.64
CA LEU A 348 -2.27 -7.51 18.61
C LEU A 348 -3.10 -8.72 19.08
N ALA A 349 -2.88 -9.18 20.32
CA ALA A 349 -3.56 -10.35 20.86
C ALA A 349 -5.04 -10.06 21.16
N ILE A 350 -5.35 -8.86 21.64
CA ILE A 350 -6.72 -8.41 21.85
C ILE A 350 -7.45 -8.34 20.50
N LEU A 351 -6.83 -7.72 19.48
CA LEU A 351 -7.41 -7.64 18.13
C LEU A 351 -7.64 -9.03 17.51
N GLU A 352 -6.66 -9.93 17.61
CA GLU A 352 -6.78 -11.31 17.10
C GLU A 352 -7.92 -12.06 17.81
N LYS A 353 -8.02 -11.94 19.14
CA LYS A 353 -9.08 -12.59 19.93
C LYS A 353 -10.48 -12.13 19.53
N GLU A 354 -10.65 -10.83 19.25
CA GLU A 354 -11.93 -10.26 18.79
C GLU A 354 -12.20 -10.59 17.30
N GLY A 355 -11.22 -11.13 16.59
CA GLY A 355 -11.29 -11.47 15.17
C GLY A 355 -11.18 -10.24 14.27
N ALA A 356 -10.55 -9.16 14.75
CA ALA A 356 -10.16 -8.02 13.93
C ALA A 356 -8.87 -8.33 13.15
N CYS A 357 -8.72 -7.76 11.96
CA CYS A 357 -7.50 -7.87 11.20
C CYS A 357 -6.40 -7.00 11.84
N ALA A 358 -5.26 -7.59 12.19
CA ALA A 358 -4.16 -6.86 12.81
C ALA A 358 -2.79 -7.33 12.34
N MET A 359 -1.82 -6.42 12.28
CA MET A 359 -0.45 -6.70 11.85
C MET A 359 0.57 -5.85 12.58
N ILE A 360 1.82 -6.29 12.53
CA ILE A 360 2.97 -5.49 12.91
C ILE A 360 3.42 -4.64 11.71
N HIS A 361 4.04 -3.49 11.96
CA HIS A 361 4.79 -2.73 10.96
C HIS A 361 6.07 -2.16 11.58
N SER A 362 7.00 -1.66 10.76
CA SER A 362 8.25 -1.10 11.27
C SER A 362 8.14 0.38 11.61
N ASP A 363 7.79 1.21 10.61
CA ASP A 363 7.98 2.68 10.63
C ASP A 363 9.43 3.10 10.95
N ASP A 364 10.41 2.21 10.72
CA ASP A 364 11.82 2.44 11.03
C ASP A 364 12.75 1.58 10.15
N ALA A 365 13.83 2.19 9.67
CA ALA A 365 14.80 1.54 8.78
C ALA A 365 15.60 0.41 9.46
N ASN A 366 15.67 0.37 10.79
CA ASN A 366 16.24 -0.74 11.54
C ASN A 366 15.16 -1.75 11.98
N GLY A 367 13.97 -1.27 12.35
CA GLY A 367 12.81 -2.07 12.75
C GLY A 367 12.34 -3.03 11.65
N ILE A 368 12.36 -2.59 10.39
CA ILE A 368 11.98 -3.42 9.23
C ILE A 368 12.83 -4.70 9.11
N GLN A 369 14.05 -4.66 9.62
CA GLN A 369 14.98 -5.79 9.61
C GLN A 369 14.67 -6.83 10.71
N ARG A 370 13.67 -6.58 11.57
CA ARG A 370 13.41 -7.33 12.81
C ARG A 370 11.93 -7.55 13.11
N LEU A 371 11.04 -7.43 12.11
CA LEU A 371 9.58 -7.60 12.33
C LEU A 371 9.20 -8.95 12.94
N ASN A 372 9.96 -10.02 12.64
CA ASN A 372 9.81 -11.32 13.28
C ASN A 372 10.07 -11.25 14.81
N GLN A 373 11.03 -10.44 15.25
CA GLN A 373 11.32 -10.19 16.66
C GLN A 373 10.25 -9.30 17.31
N GLU A 374 9.74 -8.31 16.59
CA GLU A 374 8.61 -7.48 17.06
C GLU A 374 7.37 -8.35 17.33
N VAL A 375 7.06 -9.28 16.43
CA VAL A 375 5.98 -10.25 16.65
C VAL A 375 6.30 -11.21 17.80
N ALA A 376 7.55 -11.62 17.97
CA ALA A 376 7.96 -12.42 19.13
C ALA A 376 7.70 -11.67 20.46
N LYS A 377 8.01 -10.37 20.52
CA LYS A 377 7.72 -9.52 21.70
C LYS A 377 6.23 -9.45 21.97
N ALA A 378 5.42 -9.12 20.97
CA ALA A 378 3.96 -9.04 21.10
C ALA A 378 3.35 -10.37 21.55
N ARG A 379 3.79 -11.49 20.93
CA ARG A 379 3.37 -12.84 21.32
C ARG A 379 3.76 -13.20 22.75
N ALA A 380 4.98 -12.84 23.18
CA ALA A 380 5.43 -13.09 24.53
C ALA A 380 4.61 -12.31 25.57
N SER A 381 4.27 -11.05 25.28
CA SER A 381 3.35 -10.26 26.12
C SER A 381 1.96 -10.87 26.17
N ALA A 382 1.41 -11.28 25.03
CA ALA A 382 0.13 -11.97 24.95
C ALA A 382 0.06 -13.21 25.86
N ILE A 383 1.07 -14.08 25.79
CA ILE A 383 1.13 -15.31 26.60
C ILE A 383 1.21 -14.98 28.08
N ARG A 384 2.04 -14.00 28.48
CA ARG A 384 2.14 -13.55 29.89
C ARG A 384 0.80 -13.02 30.41
N SER A 385 0.01 -12.42 29.53
CA SER A 385 -1.31 -11.87 29.84
C SER A 385 -2.45 -12.88 29.63
N GLY A 386 -2.14 -14.17 29.42
CA GLY A 386 -3.11 -15.27 29.40
C GLY A 386 -3.79 -15.54 28.06
N PHE A 387 -3.33 -14.92 26.96
CA PHE A 387 -3.81 -15.22 25.61
C PHE A 387 -3.12 -16.45 25.04
N ASP A 388 -3.88 -17.31 24.36
CA ASP A 388 -3.33 -18.44 23.60
C ASP A 388 -3.03 -18.00 22.17
N VAL A 389 -1.76 -17.72 21.89
CA VAL A 389 -1.28 -17.33 20.56
C VAL A 389 -0.23 -18.34 20.10
N SER A 390 -0.61 -19.19 19.14
CA SER A 390 0.32 -20.13 18.52
C SER A 390 1.37 -19.39 17.67
N GLU A 391 2.50 -20.04 17.38
CA GLU A 391 3.51 -19.51 16.46
C GLU A 391 2.95 -19.26 15.06
N ALA A 392 2.10 -20.17 14.57
CA ALA A 392 1.49 -20.04 13.25
C ALA A 392 0.48 -18.89 13.20
N THR A 393 -0.31 -18.70 14.26
CA THR A 393 -1.21 -17.55 14.40
C THR A 393 -0.42 -16.24 14.39
N ALA A 394 0.65 -16.15 15.19
CA ALA A 394 1.47 -14.95 15.26
C ALA A 394 2.13 -14.60 13.91
N TRP A 395 2.50 -15.60 13.10
CA TRP A 395 3.10 -15.35 11.79
C TRP A 395 2.14 -14.62 10.82
N LYS A 396 0.82 -14.75 10.99
CA LYS A 396 -0.17 -14.01 10.19
C LYS A 396 0.06 -12.50 10.27
N TRP A 397 0.49 -11.99 11.43
CA TRP A 397 0.67 -10.56 11.71
C TRP A 397 1.80 -9.90 10.90
N LEU A 398 2.63 -10.66 10.19
CA LEU A 398 3.69 -10.12 9.33
C LEU A 398 3.72 -10.78 7.93
N ALA A 399 2.66 -11.53 7.58
CA ALA A 399 2.54 -12.27 6.33
C ALA A 399 1.17 -12.06 5.67
N ILE A 400 0.16 -12.89 5.95
CA ILE A 400 -1.12 -12.80 5.22
C ILE A 400 -1.94 -11.56 5.60
N ASN A 401 -1.90 -11.11 6.86
CA ASN A 401 -2.69 -9.96 7.29
C ASN A 401 -2.26 -8.68 6.56
N PRO A 402 -0.96 -8.31 6.48
CA PRO A 402 -0.55 -7.17 5.67
C PRO A 402 -0.87 -7.37 4.19
N ALA A 403 -0.80 -8.58 3.64
CA ALA A 403 -1.23 -8.86 2.27
C ALA A 403 -2.74 -8.55 2.04
N ILE A 404 -3.60 -8.83 3.03
CA ILE A 404 -5.04 -8.52 2.98
C ILE A 404 -5.25 -7.01 2.94
N ALA A 405 -4.61 -6.26 3.85
CA ALA A 405 -4.74 -4.81 3.91
C ALA A 405 -4.22 -4.12 2.62
N LEU A 406 -3.19 -4.70 1.97
CA LEU A 406 -2.65 -4.23 0.69
C LEU A 406 -3.46 -4.70 -0.53
N GLY A 407 -4.39 -5.64 -0.39
CA GLY A 407 -5.18 -6.17 -1.50
C GLY A 407 -4.39 -7.11 -2.43
N ILE A 408 -3.40 -7.84 -1.89
CA ILE A 408 -2.54 -8.78 -2.64
C ILE A 408 -2.53 -10.20 -2.04
N ALA A 409 -3.43 -10.48 -1.10
CA ALA A 409 -3.51 -11.75 -0.38
C ALA A 409 -3.86 -12.96 -1.24
N ASP A 410 -4.42 -12.76 -2.44
CA ASP A 410 -4.64 -13.81 -3.44
C ASP A 410 -3.33 -14.26 -4.09
N ARG A 411 -2.26 -13.45 -4.00
CA ARG A 411 -1.00 -13.66 -4.73
C ARG A 411 0.18 -13.99 -3.84
N THR A 412 0.28 -13.44 -2.64
CA THR A 412 1.41 -13.67 -1.71
C THR A 412 0.95 -13.71 -0.24
N GLY A 413 1.88 -13.77 0.70
CA GLY A 413 1.63 -13.77 2.14
C GLY A 413 1.29 -15.14 2.75
N SER A 414 1.22 -16.21 1.95
CA SER A 414 1.09 -17.57 2.46
C SER A 414 1.72 -18.62 1.54
N LEU A 415 2.12 -19.76 2.11
CA LEU A 415 2.67 -20.92 1.40
C LEU A 415 1.51 -21.81 0.92
N LYS A 416 0.83 -21.35 -0.13
CA LYS A 416 -0.32 -22.05 -0.72
C LYS A 416 -0.12 -22.29 -2.21
N PRO A 417 -0.45 -23.48 -2.75
CA PRO A 417 -0.34 -23.77 -4.17
C PRO A 417 -0.95 -22.67 -5.05
N GLY A 418 -0.20 -22.23 -6.06
CA GLY A 418 -0.60 -21.18 -7.00
C GLY A 418 -0.18 -19.77 -6.60
N LYS A 419 0.11 -19.50 -5.32
CA LYS A 419 0.67 -18.23 -4.86
C LYS A 419 2.13 -18.07 -5.28
N MET A 420 2.60 -16.82 -5.32
CA MET A 420 3.98 -16.45 -5.56
C MET A 420 4.91 -17.15 -4.59
N ALA A 421 6.05 -17.62 -5.09
CA ALA A 421 7.07 -18.27 -4.28
C ALA A 421 7.98 -17.26 -3.57
N ASP A 422 7.36 -16.45 -2.70
CA ASP A 422 8.05 -15.57 -1.74
C ASP A 422 8.29 -16.37 -0.45
N VAL A 423 9.50 -16.90 -0.29
CA VAL A 423 9.81 -17.93 0.72
C VAL A 423 11.06 -17.54 1.49
N VAL A 424 11.06 -17.77 2.81
CA VAL A 424 12.24 -17.60 3.66
C VAL A 424 12.54 -18.91 4.36
N LEU A 425 13.78 -19.39 4.23
CA LEU A 425 14.33 -20.45 5.07
C LEU A 425 15.11 -19.77 6.20
N TRP A 426 14.71 -20.01 7.43
CA TRP A 426 15.34 -19.48 8.64
C TRP A 426 16.27 -20.52 9.25
N ASN A 427 17.43 -20.12 9.75
CA ASN A 427 18.40 -21.04 10.37
C ASN A 427 17.95 -21.62 11.74
N GLY A 428 16.75 -21.28 12.20
CA GLY A 428 16.15 -21.68 13.47
C GLY A 428 14.71 -21.18 13.58
N ASN A 429 14.16 -21.16 14.80
CA ASN A 429 12.83 -20.63 15.06
C ASN A 429 12.82 -19.10 14.79
N PRO A 430 11.99 -18.58 13.87
CA PRO A 430 12.05 -17.19 13.45
C PRO A 430 11.67 -16.20 14.57
N PHE A 431 11.09 -16.63 15.69
CA PHE A 431 10.81 -15.79 16.84
C PHE A 431 11.99 -15.67 17.83
N SER A 432 13.11 -16.35 17.57
CA SER A 432 14.33 -16.22 18.37
C SER A 432 15.19 -15.03 17.92
N VAL A 433 15.73 -14.29 18.88
CA VAL A 433 16.67 -13.17 18.61
C VAL A 433 17.99 -13.61 17.96
N TYR A 434 18.34 -14.91 18.04
CA TYR A 434 19.53 -15.47 17.39
C TYR A 434 19.28 -15.95 15.97
N THR A 435 18.02 -16.07 15.56
CA THR A 435 17.67 -16.60 14.25
C THR A 435 17.80 -15.53 13.18
N ARG A 436 18.31 -15.95 12.01
CA ARG A 436 18.48 -15.12 10.82
C ARG A 436 17.90 -15.86 9.60
N PRO A 437 17.48 -15.14 8.56
CA PRO A 437 17.28 -15.75 7.26
C PRO A 437 18.57 -16.49 6.85
N GLU A 438 18.45 -17.74 6.42
CA GLU A 438 19.53 -18.48 5.77
C GLU A 438 19.44 -18.32 4.26
N MET A 439 18.22 -18.42 3.71
CA MET A 439 17.96 -18.21 2.29
C MET A 439 16.64 -17.47 2.10
N VAL A 440 16.60 -16.56 1.12
CA VAL A 440 15.38 -15.82 0.75
C VAL A 440 15.14 -15.94 -0.74
N TRP A 441 13.91 -16.35 -1.10
CA TRP A 441 13.42 -16.41 -2.46
C TRP A 441 12.32 -15.39 -2.67
N VAL A 442 12.35 -14.70 -3.81
CA VAL A 442 11.27 -13.84 -4.29
C VAL A 442 10.84 -14.35 -5.66
N ASP A 443 9.56 -14.70 -5.80
CA ASP A 443 9.05 -15.41 -6.97
C ASP A 443 9.95 -16.59 -7.38
N GLY A 444 10.39 -17.39 -6.39
CA GLY A 444 11.21 -18.60 -6.58
C GLY A 444 12.66 -18.35 -7.01
N ALA A 445 13.07 -17.10 -7.22
CA ALA A 445 14.47 -16.74 -7.46
C ALA A 445 15.21 -16.53 -6.15
N LEU A 446 16.34 -17.23 -5.97
CA LEU A 446 17.17 -17.09 -4.78
C LEU A 446 17.87 -15.73 -4.78
N LEU A 447 17.43 -14.80 -3.93
CA LEU A 447 18.01 -13.46 -3.85
C LEU A 447 19.04 -13.31 -2.73
N TYR A 448 18.95 -14.17 -1.71
CA TYR A 448 19.91 -14.20 -0.62
C TYR A 448 20.24 -15.63 -0.22
N ASP A 449 21.52 -15.91 0.01
CA ASP A 449 22.03 -17.14 0.62
C ASP A 449 23.17 -16.77 1.58
N ALA A 450 22.98 -17.01 2.88
CA ALA A 450 23.95 -16.71 3.92
C ALA A 450 25.28 -17.46 3.75
N LYS A 451 25.28 -18.59 3.01
CA LYS A 451 26.44 -19.45 2.76
C LYS A 451 27.14 -19.18 1.44
N ASP A 452 26.56 -18.36 0.55
CA ASP A 452 27.18 -17.96 -0.71
C ASP A 452 27.53 -16.46 -0.68
N PRO A 453 28.82 -16.08 -0.52
CA PRO A 453 29.24 -14.68 -0.57
C PRO A 453 28.83 -13.92 -1.83
N LYS A 454 28.62 -14.61 -2.97
CA LYS A 454 28.16 -13.97 -4.21
C LYS A 454 26.67 -13.61 -4.19
N ARG A 455 25.92 -14.14 -3.23
CA ARG A 455 24.48 -13.91 -3.00
C ARG A 455 24.23 -13.11 -1.71
N ARG A 456 25.28 -12.47 -1.18
CA ARG A 456 25.18 -11.51 -0.09
C ARG A 456 25.26 -10.10 -0.70
N PRO A 457 24.12 -9.42 -0.87
CA PRO A 457 24.09 -8.12 -1.53
C PRO A 457 24.90 -7.09 -0.74
N VAL A 458 25.68 -6.28 -1.45
CA VAL A 458 26.38 -5.12 -0.91
C VAL A 458 26.00 -3.95 -1.81
N SER A 459 25.54 -2.84 -1.22
CA SER A 459 25.24 -1.66 -2.01
C SER A 459 26.54 -1.06 -2.55
N ASP A 460 26.55 -0.71 -3.84
CA ASP A 460 27.69 -0.01 -4.44
C ASP A 460 27.86 1.41 -3.88
N PHE A 461 26.75 2.03 -3.44
CA PHE A 461 26.76 3.30 -2.71
C PHE A 461 27.60 3.24 -1.42
N GLU A 462 27.65 2.07 -0.78
CA GLU A 462 28.42 1.85 0.45
C GLU A 462 29.88 1.44 0.16
N LEU A 463 30.22 1.13 -1.09
CA LEU A 463 31.59 0.82 -1.49
C LEU A 463 32.45 2.08 -1.39
N GLY A 464 33.22 2.17 -0.30
CA GLY A 464 34.10 3.31 -0.04
C GLY A 464 33.66 4.20 1.13
N GLN A 465 32.69 3.74 1.93
CA GLN A 465 32.31 4.37 3.21
C GLN A 465 32.72 3.48 4.41
N PRO A 466 34.03 3.38 4.76
CA PRO A 466 34.48 2.53 5.87
C PRO A 466 33.87 2.98 7.19
N GLY A 467 33.15 2.10 7.89
CA GLY A 467 32.58 2.37 9.21
C GLY A 467 31.12 2.85 9.22
N GLU A 468 30.55 3.22 8.07
CA GLU A 468 29.12 3.61 7.93
C GLU A 468 28.29 2.61 7.08
N GLY A 469 28.96 1.71 6.37
CA GLY A 469 28.35 0.59 5.64
C GLY A 469 28.55 -0.78 6.31
N ASP A 470 27.89 -1.81 5.77
CA ASP A 470 27.88 -3.20 6.25
C ASP A 470 29.29 -3.68 6.62
N VAL A 471 29.46 -4.24 7.83
CA VAL A 471 30.73 -4.79 8.29
C VAL A 471 31.03 -6.03 7.44
N LYS A 472 31.89 -5.85 6.44
CA LYS A 472 32.32 -6.86 5.46
C LYS A 472 32.53 -8.25 6.04
#